data_AF-A0A2U2AJL7-F1
#
_entry.id   AF-A0A2U2AJL7-F1
#
_cell.length_a   1.000
_cell.length_b   1.000
_cell.length_c   1.000
_cell.angle_alpha   90.00
_cell.angle_beta   90.00
_cell.angle_gamma   90.00
#
_symmetry.space_group_name_H-M   'P 1'
#
loop_
_entity.id
_entity.type
_entity.pdbx_description
1 polymer ?
#
loop_
_entity_poly.entity_id
_entity_poly.type
_entity_poly.pdbx_seq_one_letter_code
_entity_poly.pdbx_strand_id
1 'polypeptide(L)'
;MSEHYFPCTSCGACCRYLHLATELQHLDRGDGVCKHLTEENRCEIYETRPDICNIEYQYHTNYRHIPWDEFVAENLQICELLQLDQKVKAREKEEK
;
A
#
# COMPACT_ATOMS: atom_id res chain seq x y z
N MET A 1 5.28 -15.49 17.58
CA MET A 1 5.39 -15.40 16.11
C MET A 1 4.02 -15.00 15.63
N SER A 2 3.89 -13.91 14.87
CA SER A 2 2.59 -13.52 14.32
C SER A 2 2.11 -14.66 13.41
N GLU A 3 0.90 -15.15 13.66
CA GLU A 3 0.27 -16.23 12.91
C GLU A 3 -0.08 -15.80 11.48
N HIS A 4 -0.10 -14.49 11.23
CA HIS A 4 -0.45 -13.86 9.97
C HIS A 4 0.64 -12.87 9.58
N TYR A 5 1.33 -13.16 8.47
CA TYR A 5 2.38 -12.32 7.88
C TYR A 5 1.98 -11.89 6.48
N PHE A 6 1.90 -10.59 6.22
CA PHE A 6 1.59 -10.06 4.89
C PHE A 6 2.88 -9.83 4.08
N PRO A 7 3.05 -10.45 2.89
CA PRO A 7 4.30 -10.43 2.14
C PRO A 7 4.48 -9.13 1.32
N CYS A 8 4.44 -7.98 1.98
CA CYS A 8 4.66 -6.69 1.35
C CYS A 8 6.09 -6.58 0.80
N THR A 9 6.22 -6.24 -0.48
CA THR A 9 7.53 -6.00 -1.13
C THR A 9 8.12 -4.63 -0.81
N SER A 10 7.38 -3.80 -0.05
CA SER A 10 7.76 -2.43 0.28
C SER A 10 8.13 -1.60 -0.97
N CYS A 11 7.36 -1.79 -2.05
CA CYS A 11 7.54 -1.13 -3.34
C CYS A 11 7.01 0.32 -3.38
N GLY A 12 6.38 0.80 -2.31
CA GLY A 12 5.83 2.15 -2.23
C GLY A 12 4.55 2.37 -3.07
N ALA A 13 4.01 1.33 -3.71
CA ALA A 13 2.84 1.45 -4.59
C ALA A 13 1.62 2.03 -3.87
N CYS A 14 1.19 1.45 -2.75
CA CYS A 14 0.07 1.98 -1.97
C CYS A 14 0.25 3.45 -1.56
N CYS A 15 1.48 3.89 -1.29
CA CYS A 15 1.79 5.28 -0.96
C CYS A 15 1.65 6.23 -2.15
N ARG A 16 1.70 5.76 -3.41
CA ARG A 16 1.49 6.58 -4.61
C ARG A 16 0.03 6.70 -5.05
N TYR A 17 -0.86 5.91 -4.46
CA TYR A 17 -2.30 5.91 -4.76
C TYR A 17 -3.12 6.30 -3.53
N LEU A 18 -2.60 7.23 -2.72
CA LEU A 18 -3.24 7.64 -1.49
C LEU A 18 -4.61 8.27 -1.74
N HIS A 19 -4.80 8.89 -2.91
CA HIS A 19 -6.07 9.45 -3.38
C HIS A 19 -7.22 8.43 -3.46
N LEU A 20 -6.92 7.12 -3.49
CA LEU A 20 -7.94 6.06 -3.48
C LEU A 20 -8.52 5.80 -2.08
N ALA A 21 -7.88 6.29 -1.02
CA ALA A 21 -8.29 6.08 0.37
C ALA A 21 -8.57 7.43 1.04
N THR A 22 -9.85 7.77 1.19
CA THR A 22 -10.30 9.07 1.74
C THR A 22 -9.81 9.27 3.18
N GLU A 23 -9.78 8.19 3.95
CA GLU A 23 -9.31 8.11 5.33
C GLU A 23 -7.83 8.48 5.47
N LEU A 24 -7.06 8.34 4.38
CA LEU A 24 -5.63 8.60 4.33
C LEU A 24 -5.27 10.01 3.83
N GLN A 25 -6.24 10.86 3.46
CA GLN A 25 -5.96 12.19 2.90
C GLN A 25 -5.07 13.08 3.79
N HIS A 26 -5.07 12.87 5.11
CA HIS A 26 -4.19 13.59 6.04
C HIS A 26 -2.68 13.26 5.88
N LEU A 27 -2.35 12.20 5.13
CA LEU A 27 -0.98 11.84 4.75
C LEU A 27 -0.64 12.29 3.31
N ASP A 28 -1.61 12.84 2.56
CA ASP A 28 -1.39 13.32 1.19
C ASP A 28 -0.49 14.56 1.20
N ARG A 29 0.50 14.58 0.33
CA ARG A 29 1.34 15.76 0.06
C ARG A 29 0.62 16.82 -0.79
N GLY A 30 -0.54 16.46 -1.37
CA GLY A 30 -1.36 17.31 -2.23
C GLY A 30 -1.34 16.90 -3.70
N ASP A 31 -0.66 15.82 -4.04
CA ASP A 31 -0.58 15.25 -5.39
C ASP A 31 -1.06 13.78 -5.46
N GLY A 32 -1.75 13.31 -4.41
CA GLY A 32 -2.22 11.93 -4.29
C GLY A 32 -1.14 10.96 -3.81
N VAL A 33 0.05 11.46 -3.44
CA VAL A 33 1.19 10.69 -2.93
C VAL A 33 1.39 10.97 -1.44
N CYS A 34 1.65 9.92 -0.68
CA CYS A 34 1.98 10.00 0.73
C CYS A 34 3.23 10.87 0.97
N LYS A 35 3.13 11.81 1.91
CA LYS A 35 4.25 12.67 2.33
C LYS A 35 5.43 11.90 2.94
N HIS A 36 5.20 10.67 3.40
CA HIS A 36 6.20 9.77 3.99
C HIS A 36 6.89 8.83 2.97
N LEU A 37 6.59 8.96 1.68
CA LEU A 37 7.23 8.17 0.63
C LEU A 37 8.57 8.80 0.25
N THR A 38 9.66 8.03 0.40
CA THR A 38 11.01 8.46 0.04
C THR A 38 11.24 8.39 -1.47
N GLU A 39 12.34 8.98 -1.92
CA GLU A 39 12.77 8.94 -3.33
C GLU A 39 13.05 7.50 -3.80
N GLU A 40 13.49 6.61 -2.90
CA GLU A 40 13.74 5.18 -3.15
C GLU A 40 12.49 4.31 -3.15
N ASN A 41 11.28 4.90 -3.18
CA ASN A 41 10.00 4.19 -3.09
C ASN A 41 9.78 3.44 -1.77
N ARG A 42 10.35 3.91 -0.66
CA ARG A 42 10.15 3.32 0.67
C ARG A 42 9.27 4.21 1.54
N CYS A 43 8.50 3.62 2.43
CA CYS A 43 7.82 4.39 3.48
C CYS A 43 8.83 4.67 4.60
N GLU A 44 9.10 5.92 4.92
CA GLU A 44 10.08 6.29 5.96
C GLU A 44 9.62 5.87 7.37
N ILE A 45 8.32 5.78 7.58
CA ILE A 45 7.70 5.36 8.84
C ILE A 45 7.15 3.93 8.77
N TYR A 46 7.71 3.03 7.95
CA TYR A 46 7.08 1.72 7.68
C TYR A 46 6.76 0.92 8.95
N GLU A 47 7.67 0.88 9.92
CA GLU A 47 7.48 0.15 11.19
C GLU A 47 6.46 0.81 12.12
N THR A 48 6.30 2.14 12.02
CA THR A 48 5.37 2.94 12.83
C THR A 48 4.24 3.51 11.99
N ARG A 49 3.92 2.85 10.86
CA ARG A 49 2.92 3.33 9.91
C ARG A 49 1.54 3.32 10.58
N PRO A 50 0.63 4.22 10.21
CA PRO A 50 -0.71 4.20 10.76
C PRO A 50 -1.39 2.84 10.59
N ASP A 51 -2.23 2.48 11.54
CA ASP A 51 -2.95 1.20 11.59
C ASP A 51 -3.68 0.85 10.29
N ILE A 52 -4.24 1.86 9.62
CA ILE A 52 -4.93 1.71 8.33
C ILE A 52 -3.98 1.31 7.18
N CYS A 53 -2.69 1.64 7.27
CA CYS A 53 -1.65 1.19 6.35
C CYS A 53 -1.08 -0.19 6.72
N ASN A 54 -1.50 -0.77 7.85
CA ASN A 54 -0.99 -2.05 8.33
C ASN A 54 -2.01 -3.18 8.08
N ILE A 55 -1.77 -3.94 7.01
CA ILE A 55 -2.66 -5.02 6.54
C ILE A 55 -2.92 -6.07 7.63
N GLU A 56 -1.89 -6.48 8.38
CA GLU A 56 -2.04 -7.45 9.48
C GLU A 56 -2.92 -6.88 10.61
N TYR A 57 -2.72 -5.60 10.97
CA TYR A 57 -3.53 -4.94 11.97
C TYR A 57 -4.99 -4.79 11.51
N GLN A 58 -5.21 -4.38 10.26
CA GLN A 58 -6.54 -4.25 9.67
C GLN A 58 -7.27 -5.60 9.68
N TYR A 59 -6.57 -6.68 9.32
CA TYR A 59 -7.13 -8.02 9.40
C TYR A 59 -7.60 -8.35 10.81
N HIS A 60 -6.71 -8.18 11.79
CA HIS A 60 -7.01 -8.54 13.17
C HIS A 60 -8.10 -7.68 13.82
N THR A 61 -8.29 -6.45 13.36
CA THR A 61 -9.24 -5.49 13.93
C THR A 61 -10.59 -5.53 13.24
N ASN A 62 -10.60 -5.60 11.91
CA ASN A 62 -11.79 -5.34 11.09
C ASN A 62 -12.22 -6.55 10.25
N TYR A 63 -11.30 -7.45 9.88
CA TYR A 63 -11.55 -8.48 8.86
C TYR A 63 -11.32 -9.92 9.32
N ARG A 64 -11.24 -10.20 10.64
CA ARG A 64 -11.07 -11.57 11.18
C ARG A 64 -12.16 -12.57 10.78
N HIS A 65 -13.30 -12.08 10.29
CA HIS A 65 -14.38 -12.92 9.77
C HIS A 65 -14.08 -13.50 8.38
N ILE A 66 -13.04 -13.02 7.71
CA ILE A 66 -12.53 -13.51 6.42
C ILE A 66 -11.34 -14.46 6.70
N PRO A 67 -11.22 -15.59 6.00
CA PRO A 67 -10.00 -16.41 6.08
C PRO A 67 -8.76 -15.60 5.71
N TRP A 68 -7.67 -15.76 6.46
CA TRP A 68 -6.44 -14.99 6.24
C TRP A 68 -5.94 -15.07 4.80
N ASP A 69 -5.87 -16.27 4.23
CA ASP A 69 -5.36 -16.48 2.87
C ASP A 69 -6.20 -15.76 1.81
N GLU A 70 -7.53 -15.71 2.00
CA GLU A 70 -8.43 -14.97 1.11
C GLU A 70 -8.21 -13.45 1.25
N PHE A 71 -8.12 -12.95 2.48
CA PHE A 71 -7.83 -11.53 2.72
C PHE A 71 -6.48 -11.10 2.13
N VAL A 72 -5.45 -11.94 2.27
CA VAL A 72 -4.13 -11.71 1.69
C VAL A 72 -4.18 -11.74 0.16
N ALA A 73 -4.89 -12.71 -0.43
CA ALA A 73 -5.01 -12.83 -1.88
C ALA A 73 -5.63 -11.56 -2.49
N GLU A 74 -6.72 -11.05 -1.91
CA GLU A 74 -7.36 -9.80 -2.35
C GLU A 74 -6.41 -8.60 -2.25
N ASN A 75 -5.70 -8.44 -1.12
CA ASN A 75 -4.73 -7.35 -0.96
C ASN A 75 -3.54 -7.46 -1.92
N LEU A 76 -3.10 -8.68 -2.25
CA LEU A 76 -2.04 -8.91 -3.23
C LEU A 76 -2.48 -8.59 -4.66
N GLN A 77 -3.73 -8.87 -5.03
CA GLN A 77 -4.27 -8.46 -6.33
C GLN A 77 -4.24 -6.93 -6.49
N ILE A 78 -4.65 -6.19 -5.46
CA ILE A 78 -4.54 -4.73 -5.47
C ILE A 78 -3.06 -4.30 -5.56
N CYS A 79 -2.16 -4.93 -4.81
CA CYS A 79 -0.73 -4.63 -4.90
C CYS A 79 -0.19 -4.80 -6.33
N GLU A 80 -0.56 -5.88 -7.02
CA GLU A 80 -0.14 -6.15 -8.39
C GLU A 80 -0.68 -5.10 -9.37
N LEU A 81 -1.95 -4.74 -9.27
CA LEU A 81 -2.58 -3.72 -10.12
C LEU A 81 -1.88 -2.36 -9.97
N LEU A 82 -1.63 -1.92 -8.73
CA LEU A 82 -0.95 -0.64 -8.47
C LEU A 82 0.49 -0.64 -9.01
N GLN A 83 1.21 -1.77 -8.87
CA GLN A 83 2.58 -1.92 -9.39
C GLN A 83 2.60 -1.95 -10.93
N LEU A 84 1.62 -2.57 -11.57
CA LEU A 84 1.51 -2.59 -13.02
C LEU A 84 1.23 -1.19 -13.57
N ASP A 85 0.31 -0.44 -12.95
CA ASP A 85 0.00 0.94 -13.36
C ASP A 85 1.24 1.85 -13.25
N GLN A 86 2.05 1.69 -12.19
CA GLN A 86 3.33 2.40 -12.08
C GLN A 86 4.29 2.08 -13.22
N LYS A 87 4.40 0.81 -13.61
CA LYS A 87 5.26 0.39 -14.73
C LYS A 87 4.76 0.95 -16.06
N VAL A 88 3.44 0.98 -16.28
CA VAL A 88 2.85 1.58 -17.48
C VAL A 88 3.18 3.07 -17.54
N LYS A 89 2.89 3.82 -16.47
CA LYS A 89 3.19 5.26 -16.37
C LYS A 89 4.68 5.59 -16.55
N ALA A 90 5.57 4.73 -16.06
CA ALA A 90 7.01 4.90 -16.25
C ALA A 90 7.40 4.78 -17.73
N ARG A 91 6.91 3.74 -18.43
CA ARG A 91 7.17 3.55 -19.88
C ARG A 91 6.62 4.69 -20.73
N GLU A 92 5.39 5.13 -20.46
CA GLU A 92 4.78 6.26 -21.17
C GLU A 92 5.55 7.57 -21.01
N LYS A 93 6.26 7.74 -19.88
CA LYS A 93 7.12 8.89 -19.63
C LYS A 93 8.46 8.78 -20.36
N GLU A 94 8.96 7.58 -20.60
CA GLU A 94 10.21 7.33 -21.34
C GLU A 94 10.02 7.48 -22.87
N GLU A 95 8.81 7.24 -23.36
CA GLU A 95 8.44 7.37 -24.78
C GLU A 95 8.08 8.81 -25.20
N LYS A 96 8.00 9.75 -24.25
CA LYS A 96 7.70 11.18 -24.47
C LYS A 96 8.95 12.05 -24.38
#